data_AF-A0A9D7ZXA7-F1
#
_entry.id   AF-A0A9D7ZXA7-F1
#
_cell.length_a   1.000
_cell.length_b   1.000
_cell.length_c   1.000
_cell.angle_alpha   90.00
_cell.angle_beta   90.00
_cell.angle_gamma   90.00
#
_symmetry.space_group_name_H-M   'P 1'
#
loop_
_entity.id
_entity.type
_entity.pdbx_description
1 polymer ?
#
loop_
_entity_poly.entity_id
_entity_poly.type
_entity_poly.pdbx_seq_one_letter_code
_entity_poly.pdbx_strand_id
1 'polypeptide(L)'
;MTSKFIKAIGPHSFHELINKAKQRIYVSLPNIHDEFAESLVSAKSNVKDIRVTIDVSENNFRNGYGSIDAVDRLKRNGVTIFECSKNKISFIICDEEGYFIFPESRIFAYDDIGSNAVKMDPLTQVHLIEYFFPAPAEKPQDQTKKIKQKVTHAAEVYIKFFEETIDDLEEPKNTIKVTPIDEQKLEAVKEKLKENPPTHPDLQRQIKTYTTKFQFIEMIFEGANLHIKKIKIPPKAMPFKDEEIKQVLETKMRLFDNIEKNDKFTAFFNLKDEIIELRKEYCVPITSRKKSLIKINQKEEFKTKLAALKAKIETLNKSISENLDAEILASKQKIGAELKTFLTSNPPEAIKDYQPNLFKTKIEDIISGILNSIKYPNPQEILSKVSIKENFYDLTFDDFKDNDFLKEIENKGLMKKGEIEELVSFKKAFEAKS
;
A
#
# COMPACT_ATOMS: atom_id res chain seq x y z
N MET A 1 -17.48 -42.01 8.37
CA MET A 1 -16.15 -41.87 7.75
C MET A 1 -15.17 -42.55 8.69
N THR A 2 -14.46 -43.57 8.21
CA THR A 2 -13.42 -44.25 8.97
C THR A 2 -12.36 -43.24 9.38
N SER A 3 -12.04 -43.16 10.68
CA SER A 3 -11.03 -42.24 11.20
C SER A 3 -9.67 -42.60 10.63
N LYS A 4 -9.13 -41.78 9.73
CA LYS A 4 -7.82 -41.98 9.11
C LYS A 4 -6.68 -41.52 10.02
N PHE A 5 -5.57 -42.25 10.05
CA PHE A 5 -4.37 -41.89 10.80
C PHE A 5 -3.68 -40.62 10.24
N ILE A 6 -3.48 -40.53 8.92
CA ILE A 6 -3.00 -39.32 8.23
C ILE A 6 -4.06 -38.82 7.25
N LYS A 7 -4.33 -37.51 7.25
CA LYS A 7 -5.26 -36.87 6.31
C LYS A 7 -4.94 -35.39 6.07
N ALA A 8 -5.63 -34.80 5.10
CA ALA A 8 -5.67 -33.36 4.89
C ALA A 8 -6.84 -32.75 5.69
N ILE A 9 -6.51 -31.82 6.60
CA ILE A 9 -7.46 -30.96 7.32
C ILE A 9 -7.35 -29.55 6.74
N GLY A 10 -8.30 -29.22 5.87
CA GLY A 10 -8.56 -27.87 5.38
C GLY A 10 -9.88 -27.32 5.93
N PRO A 11 -10.37 -26.17 5.44
CA PRO A 11 -11.61 -25.55 5.89
C PRO A 11 -12.81 -26.51 5.94
N HIS A 12 -13.04 -27.26 4.86
CA HIS A 12 -14.19 -28.16 4.76
C HIS A 12 -14.10 -29.35 5.74
N SER A 13 -12.98 -30.07 5.76
CA SER A 13 -12.81 -31.22 6.67
C SER A 13 -12.69 -30.81 8.14
N PHE A 14 -12.21 -29.61 8.43
CA PHE A 14 -12.26 -29.01 9.77
C PHE A 14 -13.71 -28.76 10.21
N HIS A 15 -14.54 -28.19 9.34
CA HIS A 15 -15.97 -27.99 9.60
C HIS A 15 -16.69 -29.33 9.85
N GLU A 16 -16.42 -30.36 9.04
CA GLU A 16 -16.98 -31.69 9.24
C GLU A 16 -16.59 -32.33 10.58
N LEU A 17 -15.34 -32.14 11.04
CA LEU A 17 -14.89 -32.62 12.34
C LEU A 17 -15.63 -31.93 13.48
N ILE A 18 -15.80 -30.62 13.37
CA ILE A 18 -16.52 -29.81 14.37
C ILE A 18 -18.00 -30.21 14.44
N ASN A 19 -18.66 -30.39 13.30
CA ASN A 19 -20.10 -30.73 13.26
C ASN A 19 -20.43 -32.10 13.87
N LYS A 20 -19.46 -33.01 13.93
CA LYS A 20 -19.65 -34.34 14.54
C LYS A 20 -19.52 -34.30 16.07
N ALA A 21 -18.88 -33.28 16.62
CA ALA A 21 -18.66 -33.16 18.05
C ALA A 21 -20.00 -32.95 18.78
N LYS A 22 -20.13 -33.58 19.95
CA LYS A 22 -21.34 -33.56 20.77
C LYS A 22 -21.09 -33.01 22.16
N GLN A 23 -19.88 -33.18 22.71
CA GLN A 23 -19.59 -32.80 24.09
C GLN A 23 -18.62 -31.64 24.18
N ARG A 24 -17.50 -31.72 23.44
CA ARG A 24 -16.39 -30.78 23.60
C ARG A 24 -15.57 -30.59 22.32
N ILE A 25 -15.08 -29.36 22.13
CA ILE A 25 -14.15 -28.99 21.07
C ILE A 25 -13.00 -28.18 21.68
N TYR A 26 -11.78 -28.64 21.47
CA TYR A 26 -10.55 -27.97 21.90
C TYR A 26 -9.65 -27.75 20.69
N VAL A 27 -9.28 -26.50 20.46
CA VAL A 27 -8.45 -26.12 19.29
C VAL A 27 -7.26 -25.31 19.76
N SER A 28 -6.06 -25.73 19.36
CA SER A 28 -4.84 -24.92 19.46
C SER A 28 -4.32 -24.66 18.06
N LEU A 29 -4.08 -23.41 17.70
CA LEU A 29 -3.51 -23.03 16.41
C LEU A 29 -2.51 -21.88 16.61
N PRO A 30 -1.62 -21.58 15.64
CA PRO A 30 -0.73 -20.42 15.74
C PRO A 30 -1.57 -19.13 15.81
N ASN A 31 -2.58 -19.05 14.97
CA ASN A 31 -3.70 -18.11 15.06
C ASN A 31 -4.89 -18.74 14.30
N ILE A 32 -5.98 -18.01 14.08
CA ILE A 32 -7.19 -18.55 13.48
C ILE A 32 -7.74 -17.65 12.38
N HIS A 33 -8.20 -18.28 11.30
CA HIS A 33 -8.87 -17.59 10.19
C HIS A 33 -10.39 -17.65 10.32
N ASP A 34 -11.06 -16.77 9.58
CA ASP A 34 -12.50 -16.54 9.64
C ASP A 34 -13.32 -17.82 9.46
N GLU A 35 -12.99 -18.68 8.50
CA GLU A 35 -13.78 -19.91 8.23
C GLU A 35 -13.69 -20.96 9.36
N PHE A 36 -12.56 -21.02 10.04
CA PHE A 36 -12.36 -21.90 11.19
C PHE A 36 -13.11 -21.34 12.40
N ALA A 37 -13.05 -20.01 12.59
CA ALA A 37 -13.81 -19.33 13.63
C ALA A 37 -15.33 -19.46 13.43
N GLU A 38 -15.81 -19.33 12.18
CA GLU A 38 -17.22 -19.50 11.83
C GLU A 38 -17.71 -20.92 12.14
N SER A 39 -16.91 -21.95 11.82
CA SER A 39 -17.23 -23.34 12.14
C SER A 39 -17.38 -23.54 13.66
N LEU A 40 -16.47 -22.99 14.46
CA LEU A 40 -16.54 -23.07 15.93
C LEU A 40 -17.75 -22.34 16.51
N VAL A 41 -18.07 -21.16 15.98
CA VAL A 41 -19.27 -20.42 16.40
C VAL A 41 -20.55 -21.20 16.08
N SER A 42 -20.63 -21.80 14.89
CA SER A 42 -21.80 -22.58 14.47
C SER A 42 -22.04 -23.78 15.40
N ALA A 43 -20.96 -24.41 15.88
CA ALA A 43 -21.03 -25.56 16.78
C ALA A 43 -21.56 -25.24 18.18
N LYS A 44 -21.57 -23.97 18.62
CA LYS A 44 -22.09 -23.59 19.95
C LYS A 44 -23.56 -23.95 20.16
N SER A 45 -24.32 -24.12 19.08
CA SER A 45 -25.70 -24.61 19.13
C SER A 45 -25.80 -26.03 19.73
N ASN A 46 -24.78 -26.86 19.51
CA ASN A 46 -24.78 -28.29 19.86
C ASN A 46 -23.74 -28.66 20.92
N VAL A 47 -22.63 -27.93 21.00
CA VAL A 47 -21.48 -28.22 21.85
C VAL A 47 -21.30 -27.13 22.90
N LYS A 48 -21.32 -27.50 24.18
CA LYS A 48 -21.25 -26.54 25.29
C LYS A 48 -19.82 -26.13 25.63
N ASP A 49 -18.86 -27.04 25.51
CA ASP A 49 -17.47 -26.80 25.91
C ASP A 49 -16.59 -26.60 24.66
N ILE A 50 -16.50 -25.35 24.20
CA ILE A 50 -15.63 -24.97 23.09
C ILE A 50 -14.53 -24.04 23.61
N ARG A 51 -13.27 -24.46 23.44
CA ARG A 51 -12.10 -23.72 23.88
C ARG A 51 -11.06 -23.61 22.78
N VAL A 52 -10.49 -22.42 22.65
CA VAL A 52 -9.52 -22.09 21.60
C VAL A 52 -8.28 -21.48 22.22
N THR A 53 -7.10 -21.98 21.91
CA THR A 53 -5.81 -21.39 22.30
C THR A 53 -5.08 -20.91 21.06
N ILE A 54 -4.73 -19.62 21.04
CA ILE A 54 -4.07 -18.97 19.89
C ILE A 54 -2.99 -17.99 20.38
N ASP A 55 -2.12 -17.55 19.48
CA ASP A 55 -1.17 -16.46 19.71
C ASP A 55 -1.61 -15.21 18.94
N VAL A 56 -2.10 -14.20 19.67
CA VAL A 56 -2.62 -12.93 19.14
C VAL A 56 -1.52 -11.88 18.87
N SER A 57 -0.26 -12.31 18.75
CA SER A 57 0.81 -11.41 18.34
C SER A 57 0.61 -10.88 16.93
N GLU A 58 1.01 -9.62 16.73
CA GLU A 58 1.03 -8.95 15.42
C GLU A 58 1.75 -9.80 14.35
N ASN A 59 2.77 -10.54 14.76
CA ASN A 59 3.54 -11.42 13.89
C ASN A 59 2.69 -12.52 13.25
N ASN A 60 1.75 -13.13 13.96
CA ASN A 60 0.92 -14.19 13.36
C ASN A 60 -0.11 -13.65 12.37
N PHE A 61 -0.69 -12.47 12.64
CA PHE A 61 -1.57 -11.79 11.69
C PHE A 61 -0.81 -11.39 10.42
N ARG A 62 0.34 -10.72 10.58
CA ARG A 62 1.17 -10.28 9.45
C ARG A 62 1.74 -11.43 8.63
N ASN A 63 1.99 -12.57 9.26
CA ASN A 63 2.46 -13.78 8.59
C ASN A 63 1.31 -14.70 8.15
N GLY A 64 0.07 -14.24 8.09
CA GLY A 64 -1.01 -14.95 7.43
C GLY A 64 -1.44 -16.26 8.11
N TYR A 65 -1.29 -16.36 9.43
CA TYR A 65 -1.80 -17.49 10.23
C TYR A 65 -3.22 -17.24 10.79
N GLY A 66 -3.74 -16.01 10.68
CA GLY A 66 -5.07 -15.67 11.16
C GLY A 66 -5.46 -14.22 10.87
N SER A 67 -6.67 -13.83 11.28
CA SER A 67 -7.25 -12.49 11.11
C SER A 67 -7.75 -11.96 12.45
N ILE A 68 -7.66 -10.65 12.66
CA ILE A 68 -8.19 -10.02 13.87
C ILE A 68 -9.72 -10.18 13.94
N ASP A 69 -10.40 -10.13 12.79
CA ASP A 69 -11.84 -10.30 12.67
C ASP A 69 -12.31 -11.68 13.13
N ALA A 70 -11.53 -12.74 12.90
CA ALA A 70 -11.82 -14.09 13.40
C ALA A 70 -11.79 -14.13 14.93
N VAL A 71 -10.77 -13.51 15.54
CA VAL A 71 -10.65 -13.43 17.01
C VAL A 71 -11.83 -12.66 17.60
N ASP A 72 -12.18 -11.53 17.00
CA ASP A 72 -13.33 -10.71 17.43
C ASP A 72 -14.66 -11.44 17.23
N ARG A 73 -14.80 -12.24 16.18
CA ARG A 73 -15.97 -13.11 15.96
C ARG A 73 -16.11 -14.14 17.07
N LEU A 74 -15.03 -14.84 17.44
CA LEU A 74 -15.04 -15.81 18.53
C LEU A 74 -15.42 -15.15 19.87
N LYS A 75 -14.83 -13.99 20.17
CA LYS A 75 -15.12 -13.22 21.39
C LYS A 75 -16.58 -12.78 21.46
N ARG A 76 -17.11 -12.17 20.39
CA ARG A 76 -18.50 -11.69 20.32
C ARG A 76 -19.53 -12.82 20.49
N ASN A 77 -19.20 -14.04 20.05
CA ASN A 77 -20.07 -15.20 20.19
C ASN A 77 -19.80 -16.02 21.48
N GLY A 78 -18.95 -15.49 22.37
CA GLY A 78 -18.67 -16.09 23.68
C GLY A 78 -17.99 -17.47 23.59
N VAL A 79 -17.12 -17.69 22.62
CA VAL A 79 -16.20 -18.84 22.63
C VAL A 79 -15.10 -18.56 23.65
N THR A 80 -14.70 -19.56 24.43
CA THR A 80 -13.62 -19.39 25.41
C THR A 80 -12.28 -19.37 24.69
N ILE A 81 -11.53 -18.27 24.82
CA ILE A 81 -10.23 -18.09 24.15
C ILE A 81 -9.14 -17.95 25.20
N PHE A 82 -8.04 -18.67 25.00
CA PHE A 82 -6.79 -18.57 25.74
C PHE A 82 -5.68 -18.06 24.83
N GLU A 83 -4.71 -17.38 25.43
CA GLU A 83 -3.50 -16.95 24.74
C GLU A 83 -2.32 -17.85 25.13
N CYS A 84 -1.56 -18.29 24.14
CA CYS A 84 -0.27 -18.94 24.35
C CYS A 84 0.76 -18.26 23.44
N SER A 85 1.57 -17.34 23.98
CA SER A 85 2.53 -16.61 23.15
C SER A 85 3.56 -17.54 22.52
N LYS A 86 3.89 -17.32 21.25
CA LYS A 86 4.80 -18.13 20.44
C LYS A 86 4.31 -19.58 20.25
N ASN A 87 2.99 -19.80 20.25
CA ASN A 87 2.42 -21.13 20.04
C ASN A 87 2.80 -21.71 18.67
N LYS A 88 3.40 -22.89 18.68
CA LYS A 88 3.72 -23.69 17.49
C LYS A 88 3.04 -25.06 17.49
N ILE A 89 2.39 -25.42 18.59
CA ILE A 89 1.74 -26.72 18.74
C ILE A 89 0.28 -26.56 18.35
N SER A 90 -0.07 -27.14 17.20
CA SER A 90 -1.39 -26.99 16.61
C SER A 90 -2.13 -28.32 16.61
N PHE A 91 -3.37 -28.30 17.10
CA PHE A 91 -4.21 -29.48 17.19
C PHE A 91 -5.69 -29.13 17.27
N ILE A 92 -6.51 -30.12 16.95
CA ILE A 92 -7.96 -30.12 17.21
C ILE A 92 -8.32 -31.40 17.95
N ILE A 93 -9.19 -31.28 18.94
CA ILE A 93 -9.80 -32.41 19.65
C ILE A 93 -11.31 -32.18 19.67
N CYS A 94 -12.04 -33.04 18.98
CA CYS A 94 -13.49 -33.11 18.96
C CYS A 94 -13.92 -34.39 19.68
N ASP A 95 -14.41 -34.27 20.91
CA ASP A 95 -14.73 -35.41 21.79
C ASP A 95 -13.55 -36.36 22.01
N GLU A 96 -13.53 -37.50 21.31
CA GLU A 96 -12.49 -38.55 21.34
C GLU A 96 -11.65 -38.57 20.05
N GLU A 97 -12.03 -37.79 19.03
CA GLU A 97 -11.26 -37.64 17.79
C GLU A 97 -10.30 -36.45 17.90
N GLY A 98 -9.01 -36.75 18.00
CA GLY A 98 -7.94 -35.74 18.04
C GLY A 98 -6.98 -35.83 16.86
N TYR A 99 -6.50 -34.67 16.40
CA TYR A 99 -5.45 -34.56 15.37
C TYR A 99 -4.45 -33.47 15.71
N PHE A 100 -3.15 -33.78 15.59
CA PHE A 100 -2.15 -32.73 15.36
C PHE A 100 -2.36 -32.17 13.95
N ILE A 101 -2.27 -30.85 13.82
CA ILE A 101 -2.41 -30.13 12.55
C ILE A 101 -1.09 -29.40 12.28
N PHE A 102 -0.67 -29.37 11.03
CA PHE A 102 0.51 -28.62 10.58
C PHE A 102 0.04 -27.52 9.63
N PRO A 103 -0.47 -26.39 10.15
CA PRO A 103 -1.04 -25.33 9.33
C PRO A 103 0.06 -24.58 8.58
N GLU A 104 -0.19 -24.32 7.30
CA GLU A 104 0.64 -23.45 6.48
C GLU A 104 0.15 -22.00 6.57
N SER A 105 1.08 -21.05 6.46
CA SER A 105 0.73 -19.64 6.36
C SER A 105 0.09 -19.36 5.01
N ARG A 106 -0.98 -18.54 4.99
CA ARG A 106 -1.65 -18.12 3.74
C ARG A 106 -0.80 -17.25 2.82
N ILE A 107 0.34 -16.78 3.27
CA ILE A 107 1.30 -16.10 2.39
C ILE A 107 1.98 -17.09 1.45
N PHE A 108 2.08 -18.36 1.89
CA PHE A 108 2.76 -19.43 1.17
C PHE A 108 1.81 -20.54 0.71
N ALA A 109 0.57 -20.55 1.20
CA ALA A 109 -0.39 -21.63 0.91
C ALA A 109 -0.63 -21.76 -0.60
N TYR A 110 -0.41 -22.98 -1.10
CA TYR A 110 -0.76 -23.38 -2.46
C TYR A 110 -2.20 -23.89 -2.48
N ASP A 111 -2.85 -23.87 -3.65
CA ASP A 111 -4.27 -24.25 -3.83
C ASP A 111 -4.57 -25.73 -3.46
N ASP A 112 -3.54 -26.57 -3.27
CA ASP A 112 -3.67 -27.99 -2.91
C ASP A 112 -3.16 -28.24 -1.48
N ILE A 113 -4.08 -28.53 -0.56
CA ILE A 113 -3.75 -28.89 0.83
C ILE A 113 -3.33 -30.37 0.84
N GLY A 114 -2.02 -30.59 0.89
CA GLY A 114 -1.44 -31.91 1.10
C GLY A 114 -1.80 -32.51 2.47
N SER A 115 -1.24 -33.70 2.76
CA SER A 115 -1.41 -34.33 4.08
C SER A 115 -0.77 -33.47 5.18
N ASN A 116 -1.58 -32.91 6.07
CA ASN A 116 -1.15 -31.94 7.08
C ASN A 116 -1.67 -32.27 8.49
N ALA A 117 -2.22 -33.45 8.72
CA ALA A 117 -2.74 -33.85 10.01
C ALA A 117 -2.47 -35.31 10.34
N VAL A 118 -2.16 -35.56 11.61
CA VAL A 118 -1.88 -36.89 12.17
C VAL A 118 -2.78 -37.13 13.37
N LYS A 119 -3.48 -38.26 13.40
CA LYS A 119 -4.36 -38.65 14.50
C LYS A 119 -3.54 -38.81 15.78
N MET A 120 -4.03 -38.27 16.88
CA MET A 120 -3.38 -38.40 18.19
C MET A 120 -4.08 -39.42 19.07
N ASP A 121 -3.31 -40.10 19.92
CA ASP A 121 -3.85 -41.06 20.87
C ASP A 121 -4.61 -40.36 22.02
N PRO A 122 -5.55 -41.07 22.68
CA PRO A 122 -6.36 -40.48 23.75
C PRO A 122 -5.58 -39.94 24.96
N LEU A 123 -4.42 -40.50 25.32
CA LEU A 123 -3.64 -40.03 26.46
C LEU A 123 -2.94 -38.71 26.13
N THR A 124 -2.40 -38.58 24.92
CA THR A 124 -1.87 -37.31 24.41
C THR A 124 -2.95 -36.22 24.38
N GLN A 125 -4.20 -36.56 24.00
CA GLN A 125 -5.33 -35.62 24.07
C GLN A 125 -5.52 -35.07 25.50
N VAL A 126 -5.51 -35.94 26.51
CA VAL A 126 -5.65 -35.51 27.91
C VAL A 126 -4.51 -34.58 28.33
N HIS A 127 -3.26 -34.91 27.99
CA HIS A 127 -2.13 -34.03 28.27
C HIS A 127 -2.32 -32.65 27.64
N LEU A 128 -2.59 -32.59 26.33
CA LEU A 128 -2.76 -31.32 25.62
C LEU A 128 -3.90 -30.48 26.20
N ILE A 129 -5.02 -31.13 26.57
CA ILE A 129 -6.15 -30.44 27.22
C ILE A 129 -5.70 -29.77 28.52
N GLU A 130 -5.00 -30.49 29.40
CA GLU A 130 -4.59 -29.96 30.71
C GLU A 130 -3.51 -28.87 30.59
N TYR A 131 -2.61 -28.95 29.59
CA TYR A 131 -1.55 -27.95 29.40
C TYR A 131 -2.03 -26.68 28.69
N PHE A 132 -2.92 -26.79 27.70
CA PHE A 132 -3.33 -25.65 26.86
C PHE A 132 -4.63 -24.99 27.33
N PHE A 133 -5.43 -25.66 28.16
CA PHE A 133 -6.75 -25.18 28.56
C PHE A 133 -6.92 -25.32 30.08
N PRO A 134 -6.28 -24.44 30.85
CA PRO A 134 -6.32 -24.51 32.30
C PRO A 134 -7.77 -24.53 32.80
N ALA A 135 -8.04 -25.43 33.74
CA ALA A 135 -9.32 -25.45 34.43
C ALA A 135 -9.50 -24.18 35.28
N PRO A 136 -10.74 -23.76 35.57
CA PRO A 136 -10.99 -22.74 36.59
C PRO A 136 -10.31 -23.10 37.91
N ALA A 137 -10.00 -22.10 38.74
CA ALA A 137 -9.39 -22.32 40.05
C ALA A 137 -10.26 -23.23 40.93
N GLU A 138 -9.91 -24.52 40.96
CA GLU A 138 -10.55 -25.56 41.76
C GLU A 138 -9.63 -25.97 42.91
N LYS A 139 -10.20 -26.60 43.94
CA LYS A 139 -9.38 -27.16 45.04
C LYS A 139 -8.46 -28.25 44.47
N PRO A 140 -7.19 -28.34 44.90
CA PRO A 140 -6.22 -29.31 44.35
C PRO A 140 -6.69 -30.78 44.39
N GLN A 141 -7.45 -31.15 45.43
CA GLN A 141 -7.98 -32.50 45.57
C GLN A 141 -9.06 -32.83 44.51
N ASP A 142 -9.93 -31.87 44.20
CA ASP A 142 -10.98 -32.03 43.19
C ASP A 142 -10.39 -32.12 41.78
N GLN A 143 -9.36 -31.32 41.51
CA GLN A 143 -8.62 -31.35 40.26
C GLN A 143 -7.92 -32.70 40.06
N THR A 144 -7.22 -33.20 41.08
CA THR A 144 -6.53 -34.51 41.03
C THR A 144 -7.51 -35.65 40.74
N LYS A 145 -8.69 -35.63 41.37
CA LYS A 145 -9.73 -36.65 41.15
C LYS A 145 -10.28 -36.62 39.73
N LYS A 146 -10.56 -35.42 39.17
CA LYS A 146 -11.01 -35.25 37.79
C LYS A 146 -9.97 -35.70 36.77
N ILE A 147 -8.70 -35.35 36.98
CA ILE A 147 -7.60 -35.79 36.10
C ILE A 147 -7.51 -37.32 36.10
N LYS A 148 -7.55 -37.96 37.28
CA LYS A 148 -7.55 -39.43 37.36
C LYS A 148 -8.70 -40.04 36.55
N GLN A 149 -9.91 -39.51 36.68
CA GLN A 149 -11.07 -39.97 35.91
C GLN A 149 -10.87 -39.81 34.39
N LYS A 150 -10.37 -38.66 33.93
CA LYS A 150 -10.07 -38.41 32.52
C LYS A 150 -9.02 -39.38 31.97
N VAL A 151 -7.95 -39.62 32.74
CA VAL A 151 -6.88 -40.56 32.37
C VAL A 151 -7.40 -42.00 32.30
N THR A 152 -8.24 -42.42 33.26
CA THR A 152 -8.86 -43.75 33.23
C THR A 152 -9.74 -43.93 32.00
N HIS A 153 -10.63 -42.97 31.71
CA HIS A 153 -11.44 -43.00 30.48
C HIS A 153 -10.58 -43.03 29.22
N ALA A 154 -9.54 -42.19 29.16
CA ALA A 154 -8.64 -42.17 28.01
C ALA A 154 -7.89 -43.51 27.82
N ALA A 155 -7.52 -44.19 28.91
CA ALA A 155 -6.92 -45.53 28.84
C ALA A 155 -7.89 -46.58 28.29
N GLU A 156 -9.19 -46.49 28.61
CA GLU A 156 -10.22 -47.36 28.03
C GLU A 156 -10.37 -47.11 26.52
N VAL A 157 -10.43 -45.84 26.10
CA VAL A 157 -10.48 -45.47 24.68
C VAL A 157 -9.19 -45.84 23.94
N TYR A 158 -8.05 -45.84 24.63
CA TYR A 158 -6.75 -46.19 24.06
C TYR A 158 -6.72 -47.63 23.55
N ILE A 159 -7.44 -48.56 24.19
CA ILE A 159 -7.54 -49.95 23.73
C ILE A 159 -8.15 -50.00 22.32
N LYS A 160 -9.25 -49.28 22.12
CA LYS A 160 -9.90 -49.18 20.80
C LYS A 160 -8.98 -48.50 19.78
N PHE A 161 -8.27 -47.45 20.18
CA PHE A 161 -7.29 -46.79 19.31
C PHE A 161 -6.17 -47.76 18.87
N PHE A 162 -5.72 -48.62 19.78
CA PHE A 162 -4.71 -49.63 19.51
C PHE A 162 -5.21 -50.69 18.53
N GLU A 163 -6.44 -51.19 18.70
CA GLU A 163 -7.09 -52.10 17.76
C GLU A 163 -7.23 -51.46 16.37
N GLU A 164 -7.73 -50.23 16.28
CA GLU A 164 -7.83 -49.47 15.03
C GLU A 164 -6.46 -49.28 14.36
N THR A 165 -5.38 -49.16 15.15
CA THR A 165 -4.01 -49.02 14.64
C THR A 165 -3.51 -50.33 14.03
N ILE A 166 -3.81 -51.47 14.66
CA ILE A 166 -3.47 -52.78 14.09
C ILE A 166 -4.20 -52.97 12.75
N ASP A 167 -5.51 -52.73 12.73
CA ASP A 167 -6.33 -52.83 11.51
C ASP A 167 -5.80 -51.94 10.38
N ASP A 168 -5.43 -50.69 10.69
CA ASP A 168 -4.89 -49.75 9.70
C ASP A 168 -3.48 -50.14 9.20
N LEU A 169 -2.70 -50.92 9.96
CA LEU A 169 -1.39 -51.41 9.54
C LEU A 169 -1.47 -52.69 8.73
N GLU A 170 -2.42 -53.57 9.04
CA GLU A 170 -2.69 -54.80 8.28
C GLU A 170 -3.37 -54.49 6.93
N GLU A 171 -4.37 -53.61 6.95
CA GLU A 171 -5.10 -53.16 5.76
C GLU A 171 -5.08 -51.63 5.65
N PRO A 172 -3.98 -51.04 5.12
CA PRO A 172 -3.84 -49.59 5.05
C PRO A 172 -4.91 -48.94 4.18
N LYS A 173 -5.92 -48.37 4.85
CA LYS A 173 -7.06 -47.65 4.26
C LYS A 173 -6.65 -46.36 3.55
N ASN A 174 -5.41 -45.91 3.76
CA ASN A 174 -4.83 -44.70 3.19
C ASN A 174 -3.34 -44.93 2.91
N THR A 175 -2.94 -44.88 1.65
CA THR A 175 -1.53 -44.93 1.26
C THR A 175 -1.06 -43.54 0.84
N ILE A 176 -0.10 -42.99 1.57
CA ILE A 176 0.64 -41.81 1.11
C ILE A 176 1.61 -42.29 0.03
N LYS A 177 1.52 -41.68 -1.15
CA LYS A 177 2.43 -42.01 -2.25
C LYS A 177 3.81 -41.43 -1.95
N VAL A 178 4.68 -42.25 -1.38
CA VAL A 178 6.10 -41.93 -1.17
C VAL A 178 6.89 -42.61 -2.29
N THR A 179 7.59 -41.82 -3.11
CA THR A 179 8.46 -42.32 -4.18
C THR A 179 9.88 -41.78 -3.97
N PRO A 180 10.93 -42.51 -4.40
CA PRO A 180 12.28 -41.98 -4.45
C PRO A 180 12.33 -40.66 -5.23
N ILE A 181 13.31 -39.82 -4.92
CA ILE A 181 13.54 -38.57 -5.65
C ILE A 181 13.89 -38.92 -7.09
N ASP A 182 13.21 -38.27 -8.03
CA ASP A 182 13.54 -38.35 -9.45
C ASP A 182 14.70 -37.39 -9.76
N GLU A 183 15.85 -37.95 -10.12
CA GLU A 183 17.08 -37.20 -10.43
C GLU A 183 16.90 -36.27 -11.63
N GLN A 184 16.09 -36.64 -12.64
CA GLN A 184 15.83 -35.76 -13.79
C GLN A 184 15.02 -34.54 -13.36
N LYS A 185 14.01 -34.76 -12.52
CA LYS A 185 13.21 -33.68 -11.94
C LYS A 185 14.07 -32.79 -11.03
N LEU A 186 14.96 -33.38 -10.24
CA LEU A 186 15.87 -32.64 -9.37
C LEU A 186 16.81 -31.74 -10.18
N GLU A 187 17.41 -32.26 -11.25
CA GLU A 187 18.31 -31.45 -12.09
C GLU A 187 17.57 -30.32 -12.79
N ALA A 188 16.36 -30.58 -13.31
CA ALA A 188 15.51 -29.54 -13.88
C ALA A 188 15.13 -28.45 -12.86
N VAL A 189 14.91 -28.82 -11.58
CA VAL A 189 14.68 -27.84 -10.51
C VAL A 189 15.96 -27.05 -10.20
N LYS A 190 17.14 -27.68 -10.18
CA LYS A 190 18.41 -26.98 -9.97
C LYS A 190 18.68 -25.95 -11.07
N GLU A 191 18.42 -26.28 -12.33
CA GLU A 191 18.57 -25.35 -13.46
C GLU A 191 17.63 -24.15 -13.30
N LYS A 192 16.35 -24.39 -12.99
CA LYS A 192 15.37 -23.32 -12.72
C LYS A 192 15.77 -22.42 -11.56
N LEU A 193 16.34 -22.97 -10.49
CA LEU A 193 16.82 -22.21 -9.34
C LEU A 193 18.13 -21.45 -9.64
N LYS A 194 18.92 -21.86 -10.64
CA LYS A 194 20.08 -21.08 -11.12
C LYS A 194 19.62 -19.88 -11.94
N GLU A 195 18.63 -20.07 -12.83
CA GLU A 195 18.06 -18.99 -13.63
C GLU A 195 17.29 -17.99 -12.76
N ASN A 196 16.54 -18.49 -11.77
CA ASN A 196 15.73 -17.70 -10.86
C ASN A 196 16.07 -18.06 -9.41
N PRO A 197 17.16 -17.49 -8.85
CA PRO A 197 17.56 -17.79 -7.49
C PRO A 197 16.48 -17.38 -6.49
N PRO A 198 16.12 -18.25 -5.53
CA PRO A 198 15.16 -17.90 -4.52
C PRO A 198 15.73 -16.76 -3.66
N THR A 199 14.90 -15.77 -3.38
CA THR A 199 15.25 -14.74 -2.40
C THR A 199 15.19 -15.34 -1.00
N HIS A 200 16.18 -15.02 -0.16
CA HIS A 200 16.31 -15.63 1.17
C HIS A 200 15.07 -15.32 2.04
N PRO A 201 14.46 -16.30 2.73
CA PRO A 201 13.23 -16.08 3.50
C PRO A 201 13.32 -14.98 4.56
N ASP A 202 14.44 -14.88 5.28
CA ASP A 202 14.64 -13.82 6.28
C ASP A 202 14.72 -12.42 5.66
N LEU A 203 15.29 -12.33 4.45
CA LEU A 203 15.39 -11.07 3.71
C LEU A 203 14.00 -10.64 3.21
N GLN A 204 13.21 -11.57 2.66
CA GLN A 204 11.82 -11.31 2.30
C GLN A 204 11.01 -10.84 3.51
N ARG A 205 11.20 -11.48 4.68
CA ARG A 205 10.55 -11.09 5.94
C ARG A 205 10.89 -9.66 6.36
N GLN A 206 12.16 -9.28 6.27
CA GLN A 206 12.62 -7.93 6.63
C GLN A 206 12.08 -6.90 5.64
N ILE A 207 12.19 -7.12 4.33
CA ILE A 207 11.63 -6.23 3.30
C ILE A 207 10.13 -6.03 3.54
N LYS A 208 9.38 -7.13 3.73
CA LYS A 208 7.94 -7.08 4.00
C LYS A 208 7.61 -6.30 5.27
N THR A 209 8.43 -6.42 6.31
CA THR A 209 8.26 -5.65 7.54
C THR A 209 8.36 -4.14 7.27
N TYR A 210 9.33 -3.71 6.46
CA TYR A 210 9.52 -2.29 6.18
C TYR A 210 8.59 -1.73 5.11
N THR A 211 8.25 -2.50 4.08
CA THR A 211 7.24 -2.10 3.09
C THR A 211 5.85 -2.00 3.70
N THR A 212 5.60 -2.54 4.90
CA THR A 212 4.37 -2.29 5.65
C THR A 212 4.40 -1.02 6.51
N LYS A 213 5.58 -0.44 6.73
CA LYS A 213 5.76 0.79 7.51
C LYS A 213 5.88 2.03 6.61
N PHE A 214 6.61 1.91 5.49
CA PHE A 214 6.97 3.04 4.64
C PHE A 214 6.79 2.72 3.16
N GLN A 215 6.56 3.77 2.36
CA GLN A 215 6.60 3.73 0.90
C GLN A 215 7.31 4.96 0.37
N PHE A 216 7.90 4.86 -0.82
CA PHE A 216 8.34 6.04 -1.55
C PHE A 216 7.13 6.81 -2.08
N ILE A 217 7.23 8.12 -2.03
CA ILE A 217 6.32 9.06 -2.67
C ILE A 217 7.11 10.01 -3.57
N GLU A 218 6.66 10.11 -4.81
CA GLU A 218 7.07 11.14 -5.74
C GLU A 218 5.89 12.08 -5.97
N MET A 219 6.08 13.36 -5.65
CA MET A 219 5.07 14.38 -5.86
C MET A 219 5.63 15.47 -6.77
N ILE A 220 5.00 15.66 -7.91
CA ILE A 220 5.40 16.64 -8.93
C ILE A 220 4.30 17.69 -9.04
N PHE A 221 4.65 18.95 -8.85
CA PHE A 221 3.77 20.10 -9.09
C PHE A 221 4.16 20.72 -10.43
N GLU A 222 3.32 20.54 -11.44
CA GLU A 222 3.50 21.08 -12.79
C GLU A 222 2.81 22.46 -12.88
N GLY A 223 3.32 23.36 -13.72
CA GLY A 223 2.63 24.62 -14.06
C GLY A 223 2.92 25.85 -13.16
N ALA A 224 3.86 25.77 -12.21
CA ALA A 224 4.16 26.84 -11.25
C ALA A 224 4.69 28.17 -11.83
N ASN A 225 5.01 28.24 -13.13
CA ASN A 225 5.70 29.39 -13.77
C ASN A 225 4.77 30.23 -14.69
N LEU A 226 3.61 30.65 -14.19
CA LEU A 226 2.67 31.53 -14.92
C LEU A 226 3.23 32.95 -15.20
N HIS A 227 4.29 33.37 -14.50
CA HIS A 227 4.80 34.74 -14.47
C HIS A 227 5.60 35.20 -15.72
N ILE A 228 5.87 34.33 -16.72
CA ILE A 228 6.84 34.64 -17.81
C ILE A 228 6.32 34.35 -19.23
N LYS A 229 5.09 34.72 -19.60
CA LYS A 229 4.67 34.65 -21.02
C LYS A 229 4.75 36.01 -21.72
N LYS A 230 5.79 36.20 -22.54
CA LYS A 230 5.95 37.32 -23.48
C LYS A 230 5.21 36.98 -24.80
N ILE A 231 4.39 37.89 -25.34
CA ILE A 231 3.96 37.80 -26.74
C ILE A 231 4.99 38.48 -27.62
N LYS A 232 5.28 37.87 -28.77
CA LYS A 232 6.04 38.49 -29.86
C LYS A 232 5.05 38.90 -30.95
N ILE A 233 5.10 40.16 -31.37
CA ILE A 233 4.35 40.61 -32.55
C ILE A 233 5.07 40.08 -33.80
N PRO A 234 4.36 39.53 -34.80
CA PRO A 234 5.01 39.09 -36.03
C PRO A 234 5.76 40.25 -36.71
N PRO A 235 7.03 40.08 -37.13
CA PRO A 235 7.81 41.15 -37.77
C PRO A 235 7.16 41.71 -39.04
N LYS A 236 6.37 40.89 -39.75
CA LYS A 236 5.62 41.27 -40.96
C LYS A 236 4.38 42.15 -40.69
N ALA A 237 3.92 42.20 -39.45
CA ALA A 237 2.78 43.03 -39.06
C ALA A 237 3.18 44.47 -38.72
N MET A 238 4.47 44.74 -38.47
CA MET A 238 4.94 46.09 -38.17
C MET A 238 5.15 46.91 -39.46
N PRO A 239 4.57 48.11 -39.59
CA PRO A 239 4.65 48.91 -40.81
C PRO A 239 5.99 49.67 -40.96
N PHE A 240 6.94 49.51 -40.04
CA PHE A 240 8.22 50.22 -40.03
C PHE A 240 9.41 49.27 -40.20
N LYS A 241 10.44 49.73 -40.91
CA LYS A 241 11.68 48.98 -41.17
C LYS A 241 12.77 49.19 -40.12
N ASP A 242 12.67 50.23 -39.28
CA ASP A 242 13.68 50.62 -38.29
C ASP A 242 13.69 49.70 -37.06
N GLU A 243 14.84 49.16 -36.69
CA GLU A 243 15.03 48.19 -35.58
C GLU A 243 15.00 48.83 -34.18
N GLU A 244 15.43 50.09 -34.01
CA GLU A 244 15.41 50.74 -32.69
C GLU A 244 13.97 51.01 -32.25
N ILE A 245 13.15 51.46 -33.21
CA ILE A 245 11.72 51.71 -33.01
C ILE A 245 10.96 50.43 -32.64
N LYS A 246 11.34 49.28 -33.22
CA LYS A 246 10.74 47.98 -32.88
C LYS A 246 11.09 47.56 -31.45
N GLN A 247 12.33 47.71 -31.02
CA GLN A 247 12.77 47.32 -29.67
C GLN A 247 12.10 48.14 -28.56
N VAL A 248 11.90 49.44 -28.79
CA VAL A 248 11.19 50.32 -27.84
C VAL A 248 9.73 49.90 -27.68
N LEU A 249 9.08 49.52 -28.78
CA LEU A 249 7.70 49.05 -28.79
C LEU A 249 7.58 47.66 -28.14
N GLU A 250 8.47 46.73 -28.46
CA GLU A 250 8.51 45.38 -27.85
C GLU A 250 8.74 45.43 -26.33
N THR A 251 9.54 46.38 -25.85
CA THR A 251 9.82 46.54 -24.42
C THR A 251 8.59 47.02 -23.63
N LYS A 252 7.73 47.84 -24.25
CA LYS A 252 6.50 48.38 -23.66
C LYS A 252 5.30 47.41 -23.72
N MET A 253 5.41 46.35 -24.52
CA MET A 253 4.32 45.42 -24.82
C MET A 253 4.41 44.06 -24.09
N ARG A 254 4.47 44.07 -22.76
CA ARG A 254 4.32 42.87 -21.93
C ARG A 254 2.84 42.67 -21.57
N LEU A 255 2.27 41.47 -21.71
CA LEU A 255 0.84 41.24 -21.34
C LEU A 255 0.61 41.15 -19.85
N PHE A 256 1.64 40.76 -19.11
CA PHE A 256 1.52 40.34 -17.74
C PHE A 256 2.56 41.11 -16.94
N ASP A 257 2.32 42.41 -16.74
CA ASP A 257 3.12 43.21 -15.81
C ASP A 257 2.57 43.00 -14.40
N ASN A 258 3.42 42.53 -13.48
CA ASN A 258 3.14 42.42 -12.04
C ASN A 258 1.98 41.48 -11.64
N ILE A 259 1.84 40.29 -12.25
CA ILE A 259 0.88 39.25 -11.77
C ILE A 259 1.11 38.94 -10.27
N GLU A 260 2.36 38.95 -9.82
CA GLU A 260 2.74 38.68 -8.41
C GLU A 260 2.19 39.71 -7.41
N LYS A 261 1.84 40.92 -7.85
CA LYS A 261 1.26 41.98 -7.01
C LYS A 261 -0.24 42.13 -7.16
N ASN A 262 -0.87 41.29 -7.98
CA ASN A 262 -2.30 41.31 -8.19
C ASN A 262 -2.96 40.37 -7.17
N ASP A 263 -3.74 40.94 -6.25
CA ASP A 263 -4.43 40.21 -5.17
C ASP A 263 -5.24 38.99 -5.67
N LYS A 264 -5.68 39.04 -6.93
CA LYS A 264 -6.42 37.96 -7.60
C LYS A 264 -5.59 36.69 -7.82
N PHE A 265 -4.27 36.76 -7.75
CA PHE A 265 -3.34 35.65 -7.96
C PHE A 265 -2.62 35.23 -6.66
N THR A 266 -2.79 35.95 -5.55
CA THR A 266 -2.20 35.60 -4.25
C THR A 266 -2.61 34.20 -3.79
N ALA A 267 -3.86 33.79 -4.04
CA ALA A 267 -4.33 32.44 -3.74
C ALA A 267 -3.56 31.34 -4.50
N PHE A 268 -3.08 31.62 -5.72
CA PHE A 268 -2.27 30.69 -6.49
C PHE A 268 -0.85 30.55 -5.91
N PHE A 269 -0.27 31.65 -5.45
CA PHE A 269 1.05 31.62 -4.80
C PHE A 269 0.98 30.92 -3.44
N ASN A 270 -0.09 31.12 -2.68
CA ASN A 270 -0.33 30.40 -1.42
C ASN A 270 -0.45 28.88 -1.60
N LEU A 271 -0.93 28.39 -2.76
CA LEU A 271 -0.95 26.93 -3.03
C LEU A 271 0.46 26.33 -3.03
N LYS A 272 1.46 27.06 -3.51
CA LYS A 272 2.85 26.59 -3.48
C LYS A 272 3.31 26.38 -2.04
N ASP A 273 2.94 27.30 -1.15
CA ASP A 273 3.26 27.22 0.27
C ASP A 273 2.47 26.08 0.95
N GLU A 274 1.18 25.92 0.64
CA GLU A 274 0.38 24.78 1.12
C GLU A 274 0.99 23.43 0.69
N ILE A 275 1.49 23.31 -0.54
CA ILE A 275 2.17 22.11 -1.03
C ILE A 275 3.50 21.88 -0.30
N ILE A 276 4.25 22.94 -0.01
CA ILE A 276 5.51 22.86 0.74
C ILE A 276 5.25 22.40 2.18
N GLU A 277 4.24 22.94 2.85
CA GLU A 277 3.86 22.52 4.20
C GLU A 277 3.36 21.08 4.22
N LEU A 278 2.55 20.67 3.24
CA LEU A 278 2.11 19.28 3.10
C LEU A 278 3.30 18.33 2.92
N ARG A 279 4.34 18.73 2.16
CA ARG A 279 5.59 17.95 2.05
C ARG A 279 6.30 17.85 3.39
N LYS A 280 6.44 18.95 4.14
CA LYS A 280 7.13 18.94 5.44
C LYS A 280 6.41 18.06 6.46
N GLU A 281 5.08 18.04 6.44
CA GLU A 281 4.26 17.31 7.40
C GLU A 281 4.32 15.78 7.17
N TYR A 282 4.24 15.33 5.91
CA TYR A 282 4.05 13.91 5.59
C TYR A 282 5.21 13.23 4.85
N CYS A 283 6.06 13.99 4.19
CA CYS A 283 7.09 13.46 3.30
C CYS A 283 8.48 13.67 3.90
N VAL A 284 9.20 12.59 4.15
CA VAL A 284 10.59 12.65 4.56
C VAL A 284 11.48 12.53 3.32
N PRO A 285 12.13 13.61 2.85
CA PRO A 285 12.96 13.55 1.64
C PRO A 285 14.13 12.58 1.86
N ILE A 286 14.54 11.84 0.83
CA ILE A 286 15.69 10.93 0.86
C ILE A 286 16.61 11.31 -0.31
N THR A 287 17.76 11.87 0.04
CA THR A 287 18.73 12.41 -0.92
C THR A 287 19.40 11.31 -1.75
N SER A 288 19.71 10.16 -1.14
CA SER A 288 20.35 9.03 -1.84
C SER A 288 19.53 8.53 -3.03
N ARG A 289 18.19 8.57 -2.94
CA ARG A 289 17.27 8.08 -3.97
C ARG A 289 16.49 9.15 -4.71
N LYS A 290 16.73 10.43 -4.40
CA LYS A 290 15.99 11.59 -4.97
C LYS A 290 14.46 11.45 -4.86
N LYS A 291 13.97 10.74 -3.85
CA LYS A 291 12.54 10.48 -3.59
C LYS A 291 12.23 10.82 -2.13
N SER A 292 10.96 10.92 -1.77
CA SER A 292 10.57 11.07 -0.36
C SER A 292 9.96 9.76 0.15
N LEU A 293 9.99 9.54 1.46
CA LEU A 293 9.29 8.46 2.13
C LEU A 293 8.05 9.00 2.84
N ILE A 294 6.98 8.21 2.83
CA ILE A 294 5.76 8.44 3.59
C ILE A 294 5.48 7.23 4.47
N LYS A 295 4.98 7.47 5.69
CA LYS A 295 4.51 6.39 6.57
C LYS A 295 3.17 5.88 6.09
N ILE A 296 3.00 4.56 6.00
CA ILE A 296 1.77 3.96 5.47
C ILE A 296 0.54 4.34 6.31
N ASN A 297 0.68 4.43 7.63
CA ASN A 297 -0.42 4.83 8.52
C ASN A 297 -0.90 6.28 8.31
N GLN A 298 -0.07 7.15 7.72
CA GLN A 298 -0.41 8.54 7.39
C GLN A 298 -0.82 8.72 5.92
N LYS A 299 -0.71 7.67 5.11
CA LYS A 299 -0.95 7.73 3.66
C LYS A 299 -2.38 8.14 3.31
N GLU A 300 -3.37 7.61 4.01
CA GLU A 300 -4.78 7.92 3.73
C GLU A 300 -5.11 9.37 4.11
N GLU A 301 -4.64 9.86 5.25
CA GLU A 301 -4.79 11.26 5.64
C GLU A 301 -4.11 12.21 4.63
N PHE A 302 -2.89 11.86 4.20
CA PHE A 302 -2.17 12.60 3.17
C PHE A 302 -2.94 12.64 1.85
N LYS A 303 -3.50 11.51 1.39
CA LYS A 303 -4.32 11.45 0.16
C LYS A 303 -5.56 12.33 0.28
N THR A 304 -6.23 12.33 1.42
CA THR A 304 -7.40 13.20 1.65
C THR A 304 -7.01 14.68 1.55
N LYS A 305 -5.92 15.10 2.23
CA LYS A 305 -5.42 16.47 2.14
C LYS A 305 -4.97 16.84 0.72
N LEU A 306 -4.31 15.92 0.00
CA LEU A 306 -3.88 16.11 -1.39
C LEU A 306 -5.08 16.26 -2.34
N ALA A 307 -6.13 15.45 -2.17
CA ALA A 307 -7.35 15.53 -2.95
C ALA A 307 -8.07 16.86 -2.74
N ALA A 308 -8.14 17.34 -1.50
CA ALA A 308 -8.69 18.67 -1.19
C ALA A 308 -7.89 19.77 -1.89
N LEU A 309 -6.55 19.67 -1.91
CA LEU A 309 -5.69 20.64 -2.56
C LEU A 309 -5.81 20.59 -4.10
N LYS A 310 -5.99 19.40 -4.69
CA LYS A 310 -6.33 19.25 -6.12
C LYS A 310 -7.67 19.91 -6.47
N ALA A 311 -8.69 19.71 -5.64
CA ALA A 311 -10.00 20.36 -5.84
C ALA A 311 -9.90 21.90 -5.72
N LYS A 312 -9.07 22.41 -4.79
CA LYS A 312 -8.75 23.85 -4.71
C LYS A 312 -8.06 24.33 -5.99
N ILE A 313 -7.08 23.57 -6.52
CA ILE A 313 -6.40 23.90 -7.78
C ILE A 313 -7.38 23.95 -8.94
N GLU A 314 -8.30 23.00 -9.07
CA GLU A 314 -9.31 23.01 -10.14
C GLU A 314 -10.22 24.24 -10.05
N THR A 315 -10.68 24.58 -8.84
CA THR A 315 -11.50 25.77 -8.60
C THR A 315 -10.74 27.06 -8.93
N LEU A 316 -9.48 27.14 -8.51
CA LEU A 316 -8.61 28.28 -8.79
C LEU A 316 -8.26 28.39 -10.27
N ASN A 317 -8.01 27.27 -10.96
CA ASN A 317 -7.79 27.26 -12.40
C ASN A 317 -9.00 27.85 -13.15
N LYS A 318 -10.24 27.54 -12.72
CA LYS A 318 -11.43 28.15 -13.32
C LYS A 318 -11.46 29.67 -13.12
N SER A 319 -11.26 30.14 -11.87
CA SER A 319 -11.29 31.57 -11.55
C SER A 319 -10.12 32.35 -12.18
N ILE A 320 -8.94 31.75 -12.24
CA ILE A 320 -7.76 32.35 -12.87
C ILE A 320 -7.94 32.43 -14.38
N SER A 321 -8.60 31.45 -15.02
CA SER A 321 -8.91 31.53 -16.46
C SER A 321 -9.74 32.77 -16.78
N GLU A 322 -10.81 33.00 -16.02
CA GLU A 322 -11.69 34.17 -16.20
C GLU A 322 -10.92 35.49 -15.99
N ASN A 323 -10.03 35.53 -15.00
CA ASN A 323 -9.18 36.69 -14.75
C ASN A 323 -8.10 36.90 -15.82
N LEU A 324 -7.51 35.82 -16.36
CA LEU A 324 -6.53 35.89 -17.44
C LEU A 324 -7.17 36.34 -18.76
N ASP A 325 -8.39 35.91 -19.05
CA ASP A 325 -9.15 36.38 -20.22
C ASP A 325 -9.39 37.89 -20.12
N ALA A 326 -9.75 38.39 -18.93
CA ALA A 326 -9.94 39.82 -18.68
C ALA A 326 -8.63 40.62 -18.82
N GLU A 327 -7.51 40.12 -18.29
CA GLU A 327 -6.19 40.76 -18.41
C GLU A 327 -5.66 40.74 -19.85
N ILE A 328 -5.94 39.68 -20.63
CA ILE A 328 -5.61 39.63 -22.06
C ILE A 328 -6.42 40.70 -22.82
N LEU A 329 -7.71 40.86 -22.50
CA LEU A 329 -8.54 41.89 -23.12
C LEU A 329 -8.07 43.31 -22.76
N ALA A 330 -7.77 43.56 -21.48
CA ALA A 330 -7.23 44.84 -21.02
C ALA A 330 -5.87 45.14 -21.67
N SER A 331 -5.00 44.14 -21.77
CA SER A 331 -3.72 44.24 -22.48
C SER A 331 -3.90 44.55 -23.95
N LYS A 332 -4.86 43.90 -24.64
CA LYS A 332 -5.19 44.17 -26.04
C LYS A 332 -5.64 45.63 -26.23
N GLN A 333 -6.43 46.16 -25.30
CA GLN A 333 -6.85 47.56 -25.32
C GLN A 333 -5.69 48.53 -25.07
N LYS A 334 -4.83 48.24 -24.09
CA LYS A 334 -3.63 49.04 -23.79
C LYS A 334 -2.65 49.06 -24.97
N ILE A 335 -2.35 47.89 -25.52
CA ILE A 335 -1.52 47.73 -26.73
C ILE A 335 -2.15 48.51 -27.89
N GLY A 336 -3.47 48.42 -28.10
CA GLY A 336 -4.16 49.19 -29.12
C GLY A 336 -4.03 50.72 -28.93
N ALA A 337 -4.13 51.21 -27.70
CA ALA A 337 -3.98 52.63 -27.36
C ALA A 337 -2.54 53.12 -27.53
N GLU A 338 -1.55 52.32 -27.12
CA GLU A 338 -0.13 52.61 -27.32
C GLU A 338 0.24 52.59 -28.81
N LEU A 339 -0.26 51.61 -29.59
CA LEU A 339 -0.11 51.57 -31.04
C LEU A 339 -0.77 52.78 -31.70
N LYS A 340 -1.96 53.19 -31.27
CA LYS A 340 -2.63 54.39 -31.78
C LYS A 340 -1.81 55.64 -31.53
N THR A 341 -1.30 55.82 -30.31
CA THR A 341 -0.44 56.94 -29.93
C THR A 341 0.85 56.94 -30.74
N PHE A 342 1.46 55.77 -30.89
CA PHE A 342 2.70 55.56 -31.63
C PHE A 342 2.54 55.83 -33.13
N LEU A 343 1.53 55.24 -33.79
CA LEU A 343 1.25 55.39 -35.22
C LEU A 343 0.76 56.79 -35.60
N THR A 344 0.13 57.51 -34.65
CA THR A 344 -0.23 58.92 -34.85
C THR A 344 1.00 59.83 -34.76
N SER A 345 1.93 59.51 -33.86
CA SER A 345 3.20 60.27 -33.71
C SER A 345 4.22 59.92 -34.80
N ASN A 346 4.14 58.72 -35.37
CA ASN A 346 5.01 58.21 -36.42
C ASN A 346 4.15 57.59 -37.53
N PRO A 347 3.58 58.38 -38.45
CA PRO A 347 2.73 57.84 -39.51
C PRO A 347 3.52 56.98 -40.50
N PRO A 348 3.05 55.77 -40.86
CA PRO A 348 3.62 54.99 -41.94
C PRO A 348 3.64 55.76 -43.26
N GLU A 349 4.70 55.61 -44.06
CA GLU A 349 4.87 56.31 -45.36
C GLU A 349 3.66 56.14 -46.28
N ALA A 350 3.04 54.96 -46.26
CA ALA A 350 1.90 54.61 -47.13
C ALA A 350 0.60 55.40 -46.82
N ILE A 351 0.48 56.06 -45.67
CA ILE A 351 -0.76 56.73 -45.24
C ILE A 351 -0.56 58.19 -44.85
N LYS A 352 0.66 58.73 -44.98
CA LYS A 352 1.07 60.05 -44.50
C LYS A 352 0.32 61.21 -45.17
N ASP A 353 -0.17 61.01 -46.40
CA ASP A 353 -0.81 62.04 -47.24
C ASP A 353 -2.35 61.93 -47.29
N TYR A 354 -2.98 61.11 -46.44
CA TYR A 354 -4.43 60.98 -46.43
C TYR A 354 -5.15 62.16 -45.76
N GLN A 355 -6.36 62.45 -46.25
CA GLN A 355 -7.29 63.38 -45.60
C GLN A 355 -7.55 62.97 -44.13
N PRO A 356 -7.71 63.90 -43.19
CA PRO A 356 -7.76 63.61 -41.75
C PRO A 356 -8.77 62.53 -41.33
N ASN A 357 -9.93 62.49 -41.99
CA ASN A 357 -10.96 61.49 -41.73
C ASN A 357 -10.55 60.09 -42.25
N LEU A 358 -9.96 60.00 -43.44
CA LEU A 358 -9.45 58.73 -43.99
C LEU A 358 -8.20 58.24 -43.26
N PHE A 359 -7.33 59.16 -42.82
CA PHE A 359 -6.13 58.87 -42.05
C PHE A 359 -6.48 58.13 -40.73
N LYS A 360 -7.48 58.64 -40.01
CA LYS A 360 -7.94 58.05 -38.76
C LYS A 360 -8.52 56.65 -38.97
N THR A 361 -9.36 56.46 -39.98
CA THR A 361 -9.94 55.14 -40.31
C THR A 361 -8.86 54.15 -40.73
N LYS A 362 -7.86 54.58 -41.51
CA LYS A 362 -6.77 53.69 -41.95
C LYS A 362 -5.81 53.30 -40.84
N ILE A 363 -5.55 54.18 -39.88
CA ILE A 363 -4.80 53.81 -38.67
C ILE A 363 -5.57 52.74 -37.88
N GLU A 364 -6.88 52.88 -37.74
CA GLU A 364 -7.70 51.89 -37.02
C GLU A 364 -7.76 50.53 -37.76
N ASP A 365 -7.81 50.53 -39.10
CA ASP A 365 -7.69 49.33 -39.93
C ASP A 365 -6.32 48.63 -39.72
N ILE A 366 -5.22 49.38 -39.71
CA ILE A 366 -3.86 48.87 -39.52
C ILE A 366 -3.69 48.29 -38.10
N ILE A 367 -4.17 49.01 -37.08
CA ILE A 367 -4.13 48.53 -35.69
C ILE A 367 -4.94 47.24 -35.57
N SER A 368 -6.11 47.17 -36.17
CA SER A 368 -6.96 45.97 -36.16
C SER A 368 -6.28 44.79 -36.85
N GLY A 369 -5.62 45.01 -37.98
CA GLY A 369 -4.80 44.01 -38.67
C GLY A 369 -3.63 43.51 -37.82
N ILE A 370 -2.92 44.42 -37.14
CA ILE A 370 -1.81 44.08 -36.23
C ILE A 370 -2.34 43.26 -35.05
N LEU A 371 -3.40 43.73 -34.37
CA LEU A 371 -3.98 43.04 -33.22
C LEU A 371 -4.51 41.65 -33.57
N ASN A 372 -5.05 41.44 -34.78
CA ASN A 372 -5.52 40.13 -35.24
C ASN A 372 -4.38 39.20 -35.69
N SER A 373 -3.23 39.74 -36.06
CA SER A 373 -2.04 38.95 -36.41
C SER A 373 -1.29 38.41 -35.18
N ILE A 374 -1.55 38.98 -34.00
CA ILE A 374 -0.93 38.57 -32.75
C ILE A 374 -1.54 37.26 -32.26
N LYS A 375 -0.69 36.25 -32.02
CA LYS A 375 -1.10 35.01 -31.33
C LYS A 375 -1.11 35.22 -29.82
N TYR A 376 -2.29 35.46 -29.26
CA TYR A 376 -2.49 35.52 -27.82
C TYR A 376 -2.42 34.11 -27.21
N PRO A 377 -1.82 33.95 -26.02
CA PRO A 377 -1.81 32.67 -25.35
C PRO A 377 -3.23 32.30 -24.88
N ASN A 378 -3.61 31.04 -25.06
CA ASN A 378 -4.86 30.52 -24.51
C ASN A 378 -4.72 30.27 -22.99
N PRO A 379 -5.50 30.93 -22.12
CA PRO A 379 -5.46 30.70 -20.67
C PRO A 379 -5.71 29.25 -20.28
N GLN A 380 -6.61 28.56 -20.99
CA GLN A 380 -6.94 27.16 -20.73
C GLN A 380 -5.75 26.23 -20.99
N GLU A 381 -4.93 26.51 -22.02
CA GLU A 381 -3.70 25.74 -22.29
C GLU A 381 -2.57 26.01 -21.30
N ILE A 382 -2.58 27.18 -20.65
CA ILE A 382 -1.62 27.50 -19.60
C ILE A 382 -2.01 26.78 -18.31
N LEU A 383 -3.29 26.85 -17.96
CA LEU A 383 -3.81 26.34 -16.69
C LEU A 383 -4.00 24.83 -16.69
N SER A 384 -4.21 24.20 -17.86
CA SER A 384 -4.23 22.74 -17.98
C SER A 384 -2.90 22.08 -17.59
N LYS A 385 -1.80 22.85 -17.52
CA LYS A 385 -0.49 22.38 -17.07
C LYS A 385 -0.30 22.52 -15.56
N VAL A 386 -1.20 23.20 -14.85
CA VAL A 386 -1.17 23.33 -13.39
C VAL A 386 -1.84 22.09 -12.80
N SER A 387 -1.04 21.11 -12.41
CA SER A 387 -1.53 19.88 -11.80
C SER A 387 -0.55 19.31 -10.79
N ILE A 388 -1.06 18.47 -9.89
CA ILE A 388 -0.24 17.67 -8.98
C ILE A 388 -0.34 16.22 -9.39
N LYS A 389 0.82 15.60 -9.61
CA LYS A 389 0.96 14.16 -9.82
C LYS A 389 1.63 13.52 -8.61
N GLU A 390 1.09 12.39 -8.19
CA GLU A 390 1.61 11.57 -7.10
C GLU A 390 1.77 10.12 -7.54
N ASN A 391 2.94 9.55 -7.25
CA ASN A 391 3.21 8.13 -7.43
C ASN A 391 3.74 7.53 -6.14
N PHE A 392 3.24 6.35 -5.78
CA PHE A 392 3.71 5.58 -4.64
C PHE A 392 4.47 4.35 -5.12
N TYR A 393 5.63 4.08 -4.53
CA TYR A 393 6.44 2.91 -4.84
C TYR A 393 6.82 2.16 -3.56
N ASP A 394 6.79 0.84 -3.61
CA ASP A 394 7.28 0.01 -2.51
C ASP A 394 8.81 0.01 -2.46
N LEU A 395 9.34 -0.18 -1.26
CA LEU A 395 10.76 -0.44 -1.08
C LEU A 395 11.10 -1.84 -1.61
N THR A 396 12.23 -1.93 -2.28
CA THR A 396 12.76 -3.15 -2.90
C THR A 396 14.01 -3.63 -2.17
N PHE A 397 14.45 -4.85 -2.46
CA PHE A 397 15.70 -5.37 -1.90
C PHE A 397 16.91 -4.47 -2.23
N ASP A 398 16.97 -3.95 -3.45
CA ASP A 398 18.10 -3.11 -3.88
C ASP A 398 18.15 -1.77 -3.15
N ASP A 399 17.03 -1.31 -2.57
CA ASP A 399 17.02 -0.16 -1.66
C ASP A 399 17.79 -0.46 -0.37
N PHE A 400 17.63 -1.66 0.20
CA PHE A 400 18.31 -2.07 1.44
C PHE A 400 19.78 -2.47 1.25
N LYS A 401 20.25 -2.68 0.02
CA LYS A 401 21.69 -2.90 -0.24
C LYS A 401 22.52 -1.62 -0.13
N ASP A 402 21.88 -0.47 -0.30
CA ASP A 402 22.51 0.84 -0.34
C ASP A 402 22.81 1.36 1.07
N ASN A 403 24.10 1.43 1.41
CA ASN A 403 24.54 1.83 2.74
C ASN A 403 24.24 3.31 3.04
N ASP A 404 24.18 4.16 2.02
CA ASP A 404 23.90 5.60 2.21
C ASP A 404 22.42 5.80 2.50
N PHE A 405 21.56 5.03 1.82
CA PHE A 405 20.13 4.97 2.13
C PHE A 405 19.86 4.51 3.57
N LEU A 406 20.51 3.43 4.04
CA LEU A 406 20.33 2.92 5.41
C LEU A 406 20.74 3.96 6.47
N LYS A 407 21.90 4.61 6.29
CA LYS A 407 22.35 5.69 7.19
C LYS A 407 21.40 6.88 7.18
N GLU A 408 20.87 7.25 6.02
CA GLU A 408 19.95 8.38 5.90
C GLU A 408 18.62 8.10 6.62
N ILE A 409 18.10 6.87 6.52
CA ILE A 409 16.90 6.42 7.25
C ILE A 409 17.13 6.38 8.76
N GLU A 410 18.30 5.91 9.21
CA GLU A 410 18.70 5.93 10.63
C GLU A 410 18.67 7.35 11.19
N ASN A 411 19.37 8.26 10.51
CA ASN A 411 19.52 9.65 10.94
C ASN A 411 18.18 10.40 11.00
N LYS A 412 17.21 9.99 10.17
CA LYS A 412 15.86 10.57 10.15
C LYS A 412 14.90 9.87 11.11
N GLY A 413 15.40 8.92 11.93
CA GLY A 413 14.61 8.21 12.94
C GLY A 413 13.52 7.31 12.36
N LEU A 414 13.67 6.91 11.10
CA LEU A 414 12.70 6.04 10.41
C LEU A 414 12.93 4.56 10.75
N MET A 415 14.17 4.18 11.10
CA MET A 415 14.53 2.85 11.63
C MET A 415 15.43 2.97 12.85
N LYS A 416 15.35 1.98 13.74
CA LYS A 416 16.24 1.90 14.91
C LYS A 416 17.62 1.37 14.50
N LYS A 417 18.66 1.76 15.22
CA LYS A 417 20.03 1.28 14.98
C LYS A 417 20.16 -0.25 14.98
N GLY A 418 19.51 -0.93 15.93
CA GLY A 418 19.53 -2.41 15.99
C GLY A 418 18.85 -3.09 14.80
N GLU A 419 17.84 -2.46 14.19
CA GLU A 419 17.17 -2.94 12.98
C GLU A 419 18.10 -2.86 11.74
N ILE A 420 18.98 -1.87 11.70
CA ILE A 420 19.97 -1.65 10.62
C ILE A 420 21.19 -2.55 10.79
N GLU A 421 21.66 -2.75 12.02
CA GLU A 421 22.77 -3.66 12.32
C GLU A 421 22.44 -5.11 11.92
N GLU A 422 21.19 -5.53 12.14
CA GLU A 422 20.69 -6.82 11.67
C GLU A 422 20.79 -6.91 10.12
N LEU A 423 20.25 -5.93 9.40
CA LEU A 423 20.31 -5.85 7.92
C LEU A 423 21.76 -5.89 7.38
N VAL A 424 22.67 -5.12 8.00
CA VAL A 424 24.08 -5.04 7.58
C VAL A 424 24.85 -6.34 7.90
N SER A 425 24.55 -6.99 9.03
CA SER A 425 25.13 -8.28 9.38
C SER A 425 24.75 -9.37 8.37
N PHE A 426 23.50 -9.37 7.92
CA PHE A 426 23.03 -10.29 6.89
C PHE A 426 23.71 -10.02 5.54
N LYS A 427 23.78 -8.76 5.09
CA LYS A 427 24.48 -8.39 3.85
C LYS A 427 25.88 -9.01 3.78
N LYS A 428 26.67 -8.86 4.85
CA LYS A 428 28.04 -9.40 4.93
C LYS A 428 28.09 -10.93 4.85
N ALA A 429 27.10 -11.63 5.42
CA ALA A 429 27.03 -13.08 5.36
C ALA A 429 26.73 -13.62 3.95
N PHE A 430 26.08 -12.82 3.09
CA PHE A 430 25.74 -13.19 1.72
C PHE A 430 26.80 -12.77 0.68
N GLU A 431 27.36 -11.56 0.81
CA GLU A 431 28.47 -11.11 -0.06
C GLU A 431 29.71 -12.00 0.09
N ALA A 432 29.92 -12.61 1.26
CA ALA A 432 31.02 -13.57 1.49
C ALA A 432 30.79 -14.97 0.87
N LYS A 433 29.60 -15.25 0.33
CA LYS A 433 29.22 -16.55 -0.26
C LYS A 433 28.90 -16.47 -1.76
N SER A 434 29.12 -15.31 -2.39
CA SER A 434 28.84 -15.07 -3.81
C SER A 434 30.09 -15.24 -4.66
#